data_AF-A0A7L4TQC0-F1
#
_entry.id   AF-A0A7L4TQC0-F1
#
_cell.length_a   1.000
_cell.length_b   1.000
_cell.length_c   1.000
_cell.angle_alpha   90.00
_cell.angle_beta   90.00
_cell.angle_gamma   90.00
#
_symmetry.space_group_name_H-M   'P 1'
#
loop_
_entity.id
_entity.type
_entity.pdbx_description
1 polymer ?
#
loop_
_entity_poly.entity_id
_entity_poly.type
_entity_poly.pdbx_seq_one_letter_code
_entity_poly.pdbx_strand_id
1 'polypeptide(L)'
;MFLIVAKYLIPKGYSGMAVFPFIVMKHDVNKANKIFINHEKIHLRQQLEMLIVPFFIWYVFEFLIRLLQYKNKDLAYRNISFEREAYAKETDLHYIKNRRLFQFLYYIKLK
;
A
#
# COMPACT_ATOMS: atom_id res chain seq x y z
N MET A 1 5.51 13.67 5.28
CA MET A 1 4.94 12.43 5.82
C MET A 1 4.66 12.65 7.29
N PHE A 2 3.40 12.51 7.69
CA PHE A 2 2.98 12.60 9.09
C PHE A 2 2.65 11.20 9.59
N LEU A 3 3.12 10.84 10.79
CA LEU A 3 2.81 9.55 11.41
C LEU A 3 1.74 9.76 12.47
N ILE A 4 0.62 9.07 12.34
CA ILE A 4 -0.49 9.10 13.29
C ILE A 4 -0.65 7.71 13.88
N VAL A 5 -0.72 7.61 15.21
CA VAL A 5 -1.05 6.35 15.88
C VAL A 5 -2.52 6.40 16.26
N ALA A 6 -3.35 5.58 15.62
CA ALA A 6 -4.79 5.53 15.88
C ALA A 6 -5.31 4.10 15.74
N LYS A 7 -5.37 3.40 16.88
CA LYS A 7 -5.81 1.99 16.96
C LYS A 7 -7.22 1.76 16.40
N TYR A 8 -8.13 2.70 16.64
CA TYR A 8 -9.55 2.58 16.27
C TYR A 8 -9.83 2.89 14.79
N LEU A 9 -8.89 3.52 14.08
CA LEU A 9 -9.03 3.82 12.65
C LEU A 9 -8.57 2.66 11.75
N ILE A 10 -7.92 1.64 12.32
CA ILE A 10 -7.36 0.52 11.56
C ILE A 10 -8.22 -0.72 11.77
N PRO A 11 -8.79 -1.29 10.69
CA PRO A 11 -9.57 -2.52 10.75
C PRO A 11 -8.79 -3.68 11.38
N LYS A 12 -9.51 -4.62 12.01
CA LYS A 12 -8.89 -5.85 12.54
C LYS A 12 -8.21 -6.61 11.39
N GLY A 13 -6.93 -6.96 11.57
CA GLY A 13 -6.11 -7.66 10.56
C GLY A 13 -5.05 -6.80 9.90
N TYR A 14 -5.12 -5.47 10.02
CA TYR A 14 -4.17 -4.55 9.39
C TYR A 14 -3.27 -3.86 10.42
N SER A 15 -2.04 -3.57 10.01
CA SER A 15 -1.00 -2.96 10.86
C SER A 15 -0.95 -1.43 10.71
N GLY A 16 -1.40 -0.92 9.56
CA GLY A 16 -1.58 0.49 9.27
C GLY A 16 -2.25 0.72 7.93
N MET A 17 -2.32 2.00 7.56
CA MET A 17 -2.89 2.48 6.32
C MET A 17 -2.24 3.81 5.94
N ALA A 18 -1.79 3.93 4.70
CA ALA A 18 -1.34 5.19 4.12
C ALA A 18 -2.53 5.94 3.49
N VAL A 19 -2.72 7.20 3.90
CA VAL A 19 -3.65 8.15 3.28
C VAL A 19 -2.93 9.48 3.22
N PHE A 20 -2.50 9.90 2.04
CA PHE A 20 -1.62 11.05 1.85
C PHE A 20 -2.17 12.31 2.53
N PRO A 21 -1.35 13.04 3.31
CA PRO A 21 0.08 12.86 3.60
C PRO A 21 0.42 12.00 4.85
N PHE A 22 -0.56 11.26 5.38
CA PHE A 22 -0.52 10.54 6.66
C PHE A 22 -0.25 9.05 6.49
N ILE A 23 0.49 8.48 7.44
CA ILE A 23 0.52 7.03 7.68
C ILE A 23 -0.11 6.82 9.03
N VAL A 24 -1.24 6.12 9.04
CA VAL A 24 -1.96 5.75 10.24
C VAL A 24 -1.50 4.37 10.66
N MET A 25 -1.13 4.21 11.93
CA MET A 25 -0.62 2.94 12.46
C MET A 25 -1.36 2.53 13.71
N LYS A 26 -1.47 1.23 13.92
CA LYS A 26 -2.29 0.69 15.03
C LYS A 26 -1.56 0.73 16.36
N HIS A 27 -0.25 0.52 16.33
CA HIS A 27 0.63 0.43 17.48
C HIS A 27 1.90 1.25 17.25
N ASP A 28 2.42 1.87 18.31
CA ASP A 28 3.64 2.69 18.25
C ASP A 28 4.88 1.86 17.88
N VAL A 29 4.89 0.57 18.24
CA VAL A 29 5.98 -0.37 17.93
C VAL A 29 6.26 -0.46 16.41
N ASN A 30 5.24 -0.18 15.58
CA ASN A 30 5.38 -0.15 14.13
C ASN A 30 6.20 1.06 13.62
N LYS A 31 6.43 2.11 14.45
CA LYS A 31 7.35 3.22 14.11
C LYS A 31 8.79 2.74 13.96
N ALA A 32 9.19 1.74 14.75
CA ALA A 32 10.54 1.20 14.73
C ALA A 32 10.78 0.25 13.54
N ASN A 33 9.71 -0.30 12.95
CA ASN A 33 9.82 -1.21 11.83
C ASN A 33 10.03 -0.45 10.52
N LYS A 34 11.30 -0.32 10.12
CA LYS A 34 11.71 0.38 8.89
C LYS A 34 11.10 -0.22 7.62
N ILE A 35 10.86 -1.54 7.58
CA ILE A 35 10.26 -2.23 6.43
C ILE A 35 8.80 -1.81 6.30
N PHE A 36 8.05 -1.88 7.39
CA PHE A 36 6.65 -1.43 7.44
C PHE A 36 6.52 0.05 7.04
N ILE A 37 7.35 0.92 7.61
CA ILE A 37 7.35 2.34 7.24
C ILE A 37 7.70 2.55 5.76
N ASN A 38 8.61 1.75 5.19
CA ASN A 38 8.96 1.84 3.79
C ASN A 38 7.78 1.41 2.89
N HIS A 39 7.09 0.32 3.24
CA HIS A 39 5.86 -0.13 2.58
C HIS A 39 4.81 0.99 2.49
N GLU A 40 4.48 1.59 3.63
CA GLU A 40 3.49 2.67 3.70
C GLU A 40 3.95 3.94 2.94
N LYS A 41 5.26 4.23 2.92
CA LYS A 41 5.79 5.33 2.11
C LYS A 41 5.69 5.06 0.61
N ILE A 42 5.78 3.80 0.16
CA ILE A 42 5.55 3.43 -1.24
C ILE A 42 4.11 3.78 -1.62
N HIS A 43 3.12 3.46 -0.77
CA HIS A 43 1.73 3.85 -0.99
C HIS A 43 1.53 5.36 -1.06
N LEU A 44 2.17 6.14 -0.18
CA LEU A 44 2.12 7.59 -0.29
C LEU A 44 2.63 8.10 -1.64
N ARG A 45 3.67 7.47 -2.19
CA ARG A 45 4.22 7.84 -3.50
C ARG A 45 3.27 7.42 -4.64
N GLN A 46 2.69 6.23 -4.58
CA GLN A 46 1.68 5.77 -5.54
C GLN A 46 0.45 6.70 -5.54
N GLN A 47 -0.03 7.11 -4.35
CA GLN A 47 -1.14 8.05 -4.21
C GLN A 47 -0.83 9.39 -4.87
N LEU A 48 0.35 9.95 -4.64
CA LEU A 48 0.77 11.19 -5.31
C LEU A 48 0.82 11.05 -6.83
N GLU A 49 1.33 9.93 -7.35
CA GLU A 49 1.41 9.69 -8.79
C GLU A 49 0.04 9.58 -9.46
N MET A 50 -0.94 9.05 -8.72
CA MET A 50 -2.32 8.86 -9.17
C MET A 50 -3.26 9.97 -8.65
N LEU A 51 -2.75 11.16 -8.31
CA LEU A 51 -3.52 12.32 -7.87
C LEU A 51 -4.45 12.08 -6.66
N ILE A 52 -4.10 11.12 -5.81
CA ILE A 52 -4.77 10.71 -4.56
C ILE A 52 -6.17 10.13 -4.78
N VAL A 53 -7.11 10.89 -5.35
CA VAL A 53 -8.49 10.42 -5.55
C VAL A 53 -8.55 9.29 -6.60
N PRO A 54 -7.95 9.44 -7.81
CA PRO A 54 -7.90 8.33 -8.77
C PRO A 54 -7.20 7.08 -8.25
N PHE A 55 -6.22 7.22 -7.34
CA PHE A 55 -5.58 6.07 -6.68
C PHE A 55 -6.60 5.20 -5.97
N PHE A 56 -7.44 5.78 -5.10
CA PHE A 56 -8.39 5.01 -4.30
C PHE A 56 -9.47 4.37 -5.18
N ILE A 57 -9.93 5.07 -6.22
CA ILE A 57 -10.89 4.53 -7.19
C ILE A 57 -10.29 3.30 -7.90
N TRP A 58 -9.06 3.42 -8.41
CA TRP A 58 -8.39 2.30 -9.07
C TRP A 58 -8.10 1.15 -8.12
N TYR A 59 -7.64 1.46 -6.89
CA TYR A 59 -7.34 0.46 -5.88
C TYR A 59 -8.56 -0.39 -5.54
N VAL A 60 -9.71 0.24 -5.27
CA VAL A 60 -10.96 -0.46 -4.97
C VAL A 60 -11.43 -1.26 -6.19
N PHE A 61 -11.36 -0.67 -7.39
CA PHE A 61 -11.77 -1.37 -8.61
C PHE A 61 -10.92 -2.62 -8.88
N GLU A 62 -9.60 -2.50 -8.78
CA GLU A 62 -8.69 -3.65 -8.90
C GLU A 62 -8.99 -4.70 -7.83
N PHE A 63 -9.17 -4.28 -6.57
CA PHE A 63 -9.51 -5.19 -5.49
C PHE A 63 -10.80 -5.98 -5.78
N LEU A 64 -11.85 -5.34 -6.29
CA LEU A 64 -13.10 -6.02 -6.63
C LEU A 64 -12.90 -7.05 -7.74
N ILE A 65 -12.13 -6.72 -8.79
CA ILE A 65 -11.78 -7.67 -9.85
C ILE A 65 -11.01 -8.87 -9.28
N ARG A 66 -9.99 -8.61 -8.45
CA ARG A 66 -9.19 -9.67 -7.80
C ARG A 66 -10.04 -10.50 -6.85
N LEU A 67 -11.01 -9.90 -6.17
CA LEU A 67 -11.91 -10.60 -5.26
C LEU A 67 -12.81 -11.58 -5.99
N LEU A 68 -13.35 -11.17 -7.15
CA LEU A 68 -14.12 -12.08 -8.02
C LEU A 68 -13.24 -13.20 -8.58
N GLN A 69 -11.99 -12.89 -8.93
CA GLN A 69 -11.03 -13.86 -9.47
C GLN A 69 -10.60 -14.91 -8.44
N TYR A 70 -10.18 -14.49 -7.26
CA TYR A 70 -9.57 -15.36 -6.25
C TYR A 70 -10.55 -15.92 -5.23
N LYS A 71 -11.74 -15.31 -5.08
CA LYS A 71 -12.76 -15.67 -4.08
C LYS A 71 -12.25 -15.69 -2.63
N ASN A 72 -11.08 -15.10 -2.38
CA ASN A 72 -10.41 -15.00 -1.09
C ASN A 72 -9.93 -13.56 -0.90
N LYS A 73 -10.35 -12.92 0.19
CA LYS A 73 -10.09 -11.50 0.45
C LYS A 73 -8.59 -11.21 0.64
N ASP A 74 -7.90 -12.05 1.40
CA ASP A 74 -6.46 -11.87 1.66
C ASP A 74 -5.64 -12.08 0.39
N LEU A 75 -6.00 -13.08 -0.41
CA LEU A 75 -5.34 -13.34 -1.69
C LEU A 75 -5.62 -12.23 -2.70
N ALA A 76 -6.86 -11.72 -2.74
CA ALA A 76 -7.23 -10.61 -3.60
C ALA A 76 -6.47 -9.33 -3.24
N TYR A 77 -6.41 -9.01 -1.94
CA TYR A 77 -5.67 -7.87 -1.41
C TYR A 77 -4.19 -7.94 -1.81
N ARG A 78 -3.52 -9.06 -1.49
CA ARG A 78 -2.09 -9.24 -1.80
C ARG A 78 -1.78 -9.21 -3.30
N ASN A 79 -2.77 -9.41 -4.17
CA ASN A 79 -2.62 -9.39 -5.62
C ASN A 79 -3.03 -8.06 -6.29
N ILE A 80 -3.43 -7.04 -5.52
CA ILE A 80 -3.53 -5.68 -6.04
C ILE A 80 -2.14 -5.23 -6.49
N SER A 81 -2.03 -4.64 -7.68
CA SER A 81 -0.76 -4.21 -8.27
C SER A 81 0.05 -3.30 -7.35
N PHE A 82 -0.62 -2.37 -6.65
CA PHE A 82 -0.02 -1.49 -5.67
C PHE A 82 0.57 -2.23 -4.45
N GLU A 83 -0.17 -3.19 -3.90
CA GLU A 83 0.28 -4.04 -2.78
C GLU A 83 1.45 -4.92 -3.20
N ARG A 84 1.36 -5.54 -4.38
CA ARG A 84 2.43 -6.37 -4.94
C ARG A 84 3.73 -5.59 -5.11
N GLU A 85 3.65 -4.36 -5.60
CA GLU A 85 4.81 -3.48 -5.68
C GLU A 85 5.36 -3.16 -4.30
N ALA A 86 4.51 -2.76 -3.36
CA ALA A 86 4.92 -2.41 -2.00
C ALA A 86 5.59 -3.59 -1.29
N TYR A 87 4.97 -4.78 -1.29
CA TYR A 87 5.57 -6.00 -0.73
C TYR A 87 6.86 -6.42 -1.44
N ALA A 88 6.95 -6.24 -2.76
CA ALA A 88 8.16 -6.61 -3.49
C ALA A 88 9.36 -5.68 -3.19
N LYS A 89 9.10 -4.48 -2.66
CA LYS A 89 10.11 -3.42 -2.51
C LYS A 89 10.23 -2.87 -1.08
N GLU A 90 9.44 -3.36 -0.14
CA GLU A 90 9.44 -2.90 1.26
C GLU A 90 10.80 -3.08 1.97
N THR A 91 11.62 -4.05 1.56
CA THR A 91 12.96 -4.28 2.11
C THR A 91 14.04 -3.39 1.49
N ASP A 92 13.78 -2.80 0.32
CA ASP A 92 14.69 -1.86 -0.34
C ASP A 92 14.40 -0.43 0.14
N LEU A 93 15.14 -0.01 1.18
CA LEU A 93 14.97 1.32 1.79
C LEU A 93 15.37 2.49 0.86
N HIS A 94 16.06 2.20 -0.24
CA HIS A 94 16.44 3.20 -1.25
C HIS A 94 15.44 3.25 -2.42
N TYR A 95 14.52 2.30 -2.50
CA TYR A 95 13.60 2.14 -3.61
C TYR A 95 12.85 3.43 -3.95
N ILE A 96 12.31 4.12 -2.95
CA ILE A 96 11.50 5.34 -3.16
C ILE A 96 12.28 6.43 -3.89
N LYS A 97 13.59 6.54 -3.68
CA LYS A 97 14.43 7.54 -4.37
C LYS A 97 14.62 7.22 -5.86
N ASN A 98 14.64 5.94 -6.21
CA ASN A 98 14.92 5.44 -7.55
C ASN A 98 13.67 4.94 -8.28
N ARG A 99 12.49 5.04 -7.65
CA ARG A 99 11.23 4.51 -8.16
C ARG A 99 10.80 5.28 -9.41
N ARG A 100 10.53 4.53 -10.48
CA ARG A 100 9.97 5.08 -11.72
C ARG A 100 8.48 5.39 -11.54
N LEU A 101 7.98 6.38 -12.28
CA LEU A 101 6.55 6.69 -12.32
C LEU A 101 5.76 5.50 -12.86
N PHE A 102 4.60 5.22 -12.25
CA PHE A 102 3.69 4.14 -12.67
C PHE A 102 4.31 2.73 -12.63
N GLN A 103 5.32 2.51 -11.79
CA GLN A 103 6.00 1.21 -11.66
C GLN A 103 5.05 0.08 -11.20
N PHE A 104 3.93 0.39 -10.52
CA PHE A 104 2.87 -0.56 -10.17
C PHE A 104 2.26 -1.26 -11.40
N LEU A 105 2.28 -0.64 -12.59
CA LEU A 105 1.73 -1.23 -13.81
C LEU A 105 2.40 -2.57 -14.16
N TYR A 106 3.68 -2.73 -13.82
CA TYR A 106 4.42 -3.98 -14.00
C TYR A 106 3.83 -5.14 -13.17
N TYR A 107 3.13 -4.80 -12.09
CA TYR A 107 2.51 -5.74 -11.15
C TYR A 107 1.02 -5.99 -11.45
N ILE A 108 0.44 -5.39 -12.50
CA ILE A 108 -0.93 -5.69 -12.95
C ILE A 108 -1.01 -7.10 -13.55
N LYS A 109 0.01 -7.50 -14.32
CA LYS A 109 0.04 -8.84 -14.90
C LYS A 109 0.30 -9.87 -13.81
N LEU A 110 -0.60 -10.84 -13.70
CA LEU A 110 -0.38 -12.01 -12.87
C LEU A 110 0.73 -12.85 -13.52
N LYS A 111 1.63 -13.37 -12.70
CA LYS A 111 2.52 -14.46 -13.09
C LYS A 111 1.81 -15.77 -12.75
#